data_AF-A0A5C9AAG7-F1
#
_entry.id   AF-A0A5C9AAG7-F1
#
_cell.length_a   1.000
_cell.length_b   1.000
_cell.length_c   1.000
_cell.angle_alpha   90.00
_cell.angle_beta   90.00
_cell.angle_gamma   90.00
#
_symmetry.space_group_name_H-M   'P 1'
#
loop_
_entity.id
_entity.type
_entity.pdbx_description
1 polymer ?
#
loop_
_entity_poly.entity_id
_entity_poly.type
_entity_poly.pdbx_seq_one_letter_code
_entity_poly.pdbx_strand_id
1 'polypeptide(L)'
;MNTIVFVEDDAEVGSLIAAYLAKHDMQVTVEPRGDQAEETILRENPDLVLLDIMLPGKDGMTICRDLRAKWSGPIVLLTSLDSDMNHILALEMGACDYILKTTPPAVLLARLRLHLRQNEQATLTKGLQETSLTPYKALHFGTLTIDPINRVVTLANTEISLSTADFELLWELATHAGQIMDRD
;
A
#
# COMPACT_ATOMS: atom_id res chain seq x y z
N MET A 1 1.44 -17.28 3.96
CA MET A 1 2.87 -16.97 4.16
C MET A 1 3.21 -15.95 3.10
N ASN A 2 3.53 -14.72 3.49
CA ASN A 2 3.76 -13.65 2.51
C ASN A 2 5.19 -13.74 1.98
N THR A 3 5.38 -13.52 0.69
CA THR A 3 6.71 -13.49 0.05
C THR A 3 7.18 -12.05 -0.13
N ILE A 4 8.45 -11.80 0.16
CA ILE A 4 9.07 -10.48 0.05
C ILE A 4 10.36 -10.62 -0.75
N VAL A 5 10.56 -9.75 -1.74
CA VAL A 5 11.90 -9.51 -2.29
C VAL A 5 12.47 -8.29 -1.59
N PHE A 6 13.60 -8.47 -0.93
CA PHE A 6 14.36 -7.39 -0.30
C PHE A 6 15.61 -7.10 -1.13
N VAL A 7 15.71 -5.91 -1.71
CA VAL A 7 16.86 -5.49 -2.50
C VAL A 7 17.80 -4.66 -1.63
N GLU A 8 18.93 -5.23 -1.26
CA GLU A 8 19.87 -4.73 -0.24
C GLU A 8 21.27 -5.30 -0.49
N ASP A 9 22.27 -4.43 -0.67
CA ASP A 9 23.65 -4.83 -0.94
C ASP A 9 24.45 -5.16 0.33
N ASP A 10 24.07 -4.61 1.48
CA ASP A 10 24.66 -4.97 2.75
C ASP A 10 24.16 -6.34 3.22
N ALA A 11 25.03 -7.34 3.11
CA ALA A 11 24.71 -8.72 3.45
C ALA A 11 24.33 -8.93 4.93
N GLU A 12 24.88 -8.14 5.86
CA GLU A 12 24.58 -8.24 7.28
C GLU A 12 23.18 -7.68 7.57
N VAL A 13 22.88 -6.49 7.05
CA VAL A 13 21.56 -5.85 7.14
C VAL A 13 20.49 -6.72 6.48
N GLY A 14 20.78 -7.19 5.26
CA GLY A 14 19.94 -8.11 4.49
C GLY A 14 19.58 -9.36 5.29
N SER A 15 20.60 -10.03 5.83
CA SER A 15 20.42 -11.26 6.62
C SER A 15 19.66 -11.02 7.93
N LEU A 16 19.94 -9.93 8.63
CA LEU A 16 19.30 -9.60 9.90
C LEU A 16 17.80 -9.34 9.73
N ILE A 17 17.43 -8.51 8.74
CA ILE A 17 16.03 -8.19 8.44
C ILE A 17 15.31 -9.43 7.94
N ALA A 18 15.90 -10.20 7.02
CA ALA A 18 15.32 -11.44 6.51
C ALA A 18 15.06 -12.44 7.65
N ALA A 19 16.02 -12.63 8.55
CA ALA A 19 15.87 -13.53 9.70
C ALA A 19 14.80 -13.04 10.69
N TYR A 20 14.66 -11.73 10.88
CA TYR A 20 13.61 -11.17 11.72
C TYR A 20 12.22 -11.40 11.10
N LEU A 21 12.03 -11.08 9.82
CA LEU A 21 10.76 -11.25 9.11
C LEU A 21 10.36 -12.73 8.97
N ALA A 22 11.33 -13.64 8.80
CA ALA A 22 11.11 -15.08 8.77
C ALA A 22 10.48 -15.63 10.07
N LYS A 23 10.81 -15.03 11.23
CA LYS A 23 10.16 -15.38 12.51
C LYS A 23 8.70 -14.94 12.61
N HIS A 24 8.23 -14.17 11.63
CA HIS A 24 6.89 -13.58 11.57
C HIS A 24 6.11 -14.00 10.32
N ASP A 25 6.37 -15.23 9.83
CA ASP A 25 5.66 -15.89 8.70
C ASP A 25 5.80 -15.17 7.34
N MET A 26 6.93 -14.49 7.15
CA MET A 26 7.30 -13.85 5.89
C MET A 26 8.55 -14.50 5.29
N GLN A 27 8.45 -14.99 4.07
CA GLN A 27 9.59 -15.53 3.33
C GLN A 27 10.29 -14.40 2.58
N VAL A 28 11.58 -14.20 2.84
CA VAL A 28 12.35 -13.11 2.24
C VAL A 28 13.42 -13.65 1.29
N THR A 29 13.39 -13.21 0.05
CA THR A 29 14.46 -13.38 -0.94
C THR A 29 15.28 -12.10 -0.99
N VAL A 30 16.60 -12.19 -0.74
CA VAL A 30 17.48 -11.01 -0.77
C VAL A 30 18.19 -10.92 -2.12
N GLU A 31 18.10 -9.77 -2.79
CA GLU A 31 18.81 -9.44 -4.02
C GLU A 31 19.83 -8.33 -3.74
N PRO A 32 21.14 -8.60 -3.87
CA PRO A 32 22.18 -7.61 -3.54
C PRO A 32 22.42 -6.54 -4.60
N ARG A 33 21.83 -6.65 -5.80
CA ARG A 33 22.08 -5.70 -6.88
C ARG A 33 20.83 -5.07 -7.47
N GLY A 34 20.89 -3.76 -7.62
CA GLY A 34 19.80 -3.00 -8.22
C GLY A 34 19.59 -3.28 -9.71
N ASP A 35 20.66 -3.62 -10.44
CA ASP A 35 20.57 -3.95 -11.88
C ASP A 35 19.93 -5.33 -12.15
N GLN A 36 19.83 -6.20 -11.14
CA GLN A 36 19.12 -7.49 -11.21
C GLN A 36 17.73 -7.45 -10.55
N ALA A 37 17.46 -6.41 -9.76
CA ALA A 37 16.27 -6.29 -8.92
C ALA A 37 14.96 -6.48 -9.69
N GLU A 38 14.76 -5.77 -10.81
CA GLU A 38 13.52 -5.88 -11.58
C GLU A 38 13.28 -7.29 -12.13
N GLU A 39 14.33 -7.96 -12.62
CA GLU A 39 14.22 -9.32 -13.13
C GLU A 39 13.84 -10.29 -12.00
N THR A 40 14.53 -10.19 -10.86
CA THR A 40 14.21 -11.00 -9.67
C THR A 40 12.79 -10.73 -9.20
N ILE A 41 12.35 -9.48 -9.09
CA ILE A 41 10.99 -9.14 -8.63
C ILE A 41 9.93 -9.70 -9.58
N LEU A 42 10.10 -9.58 -10.89
CA LEU A 42 9.13 -10.08 -11.86
C LEU A 42 9.08 -11.62 -11.90
N ARG A 43 10.23 -12.28 -11.69
CA ARG A 43 10.32 -13.74 -11.64
C ARG A 43 9.69 -14.30 -10.37
N GLU A 44 10.03 -13.75 -9.21
CA GLU A 44 9.52 -14.21 -7.92
C GLU A 44 8.06 -13.78 -7.69
N ASN A 45 7.64 -12.67 -8.32
CA ASN A 45 6.33 -12.03 -8.17
C ASN A 45 5.86 -11.97 -6.69
N PRO A 46 6.61 -11.27 -5.83
CA PRO A 46 6.38 -11.28 -4.38
C PRO A 46 5.08 -10.57 -4.01
N ASP A 47 4.65 -10.72 -2.76
CA ASP A 47 3.55 -9.94 -2.19
C ASP A 47 3.95 -8.50 -1.84
N LEU A 48 5.24 -8.26 -1.58
CA LEU A 48 5.81 -6.94 -1.30
C LEU A 48 7.27 -6.85 -1.72
N VAL A 49 7.69 -5.67 -2.16
CA VAL A 49 9.09 -5.32 -2.39
C VAL A 49 9.59 -4.40 -1.29
N LEU A 50 10.69 -4.79 -0.65
CA LEU A 50 11.47 -3.94 0.24
C LEU A 50 12.73 -3.51 -0.51
N LEU A 51 13.05 -2.22 -0.54
CA LEU A 51 14.04 -1.69 -1.48
C LEU A 51 14.91 -0.63 -0.81
N ASP A 52 16.23 -0.84 -0.77
CA ASP A 52 17.15 0.27 -0.46
C ASP A 52 17.30 1.18 -1.69
N ILE A 53 17.57 2.46 -1.43
CA ILE A 53 17.85 3.47 -2.44
C ILE A 53 19.29 3.33 -2.94
N MET A 54 20.24 3.11 -2.03
CA MET A 54 21.67 3.10 -2.36
C MET A 54 22.12 1.69 -2.75
N LEU A 55 21.88 1.33 -4.02
CA LEU A 55 22.23 0.01 -4.54
C LEU A 55 23.29 0.10 -5.64
N PRO A 56 24.16 -0.92 -5.77
CA PRO A 56 25.08 -1.02 -6.89
C PRO A 56 24.31 -1.31 -8.19
N GLY A 57 24.79 -0.74 -9.29
CA GLY A 57 24.25 -0.93 -10.64
C GLY A 57 23.08 0.00 -10.98
N LYS A 58 22.03 0.01 -10.16
CA LYS A 58 20.84 0.86 -10.36
C LYS A 58 20.26 1.28 -9.01
N ASP A 59 19.96 2.56 -8.84
CA ASP A 59 19.42 3.07 -7.58
C ASP A 59 17.96 2.67 -7.35
N GLY A 60 17.58 2.51 -6.08
CA GLY A 60 16.24 2.07 -5.69
C GLY A 60 15.12 3.02 -6.11
N MET A 61 15.40 4.31 -6.27
CA MET A 61 14.40 5.28 -6.69
C MET A 61 14.04 5.08 -8.17
N THR A 62 15.07 4.91 -9.00
CA THR A 62 14.92 4.55 -10.43
C THR A 62 14.24 3.19 -10.58
N ILE A 63 14.61 2.19 -9.76
CA ILE A 63 13.94 0.87 -9.75
C ILE A 63 12.45 1.02 -9.41
N CYS A 64 12.13 1.76 -8.34
CA CYS A 64 10.74 1.98 -7.92
C CYS A 64 9.89 2.54 -9.07
N ARG A 65 10.38 3.60 -9.73
CA ARG A 65 9.69 4.21 -10.87
C ARG A 65 9.52 3.25 -12.05
N ASP A 66 10.58 2.56 -12.45
CA ASP A 66 10.58 1.73 -13.66
C ASP A 66 9.76 0.43 -13.45
N LEU A 67 9.79 -0.12 -12.23
CA LEU A 67 9.04 -1.30 -11.84
C LEU A 67 7.53 -1.07 -11.84
N ARG A 68 7.06 0.16 -11.56
CA ARG A 68 5.63 0.50 -11.54
C ARG A 68 4.91 0.24 -12.85
N ALA A 69 5.61 0.31 -13.98
CA ALA A 69 5.04 -0.03 -15.29
C ALA A 69 4.85 -1.54 -15.50
N LYS A 70 5.51 -2.38 -14.71
CA LYS A 70 5.60 -3.84 -14.90
C LYS A 70 4.98 -4.63 -13.74
N TRP A 71 4.93 -4.05 -12.55
CA TRP A 71 4.49 -4.69 -11.31
C TRP A 71 3.73 -3.71 -10.40
N SER A 72 2.59 -4.15 -9.89
CA SER A 72 1.63 -3.27 -9.19
C SER A 72 1.55 -3.48 -7.68
N GLY A 73 2.36 -4.35 -7.09
CA GLY A 73 2.32 -4.59 -5.65
C GLY A 73 2.96 -3.47 -4.83
N PRO A 74 2.95 -3.55 -3.49
CA PRO A 74 3.51 -2.54 -2.61
C PRO A 74 5.05 -2.51 -2.69
N ILE A 75 5.62 -1.31 -2.85
CA ILE A 75 7.07 -1.06 -2.81
C ILE A 75 7.32 -0.19 -1.58
N VAL A 76 8.05 -0.71 -0.61
CA VAL A 76 8.46 0.00 0.61
C VAL A 76 9.94 0.31 0.49
N LEU A 77 10.32 1.58 0.63
CA LEU A 77 11.74 1.93 0.73
C LEU A 77 12.23 1.73 2.16
N LEU A 78 13.38 1.09 2.31
CA LEU A 78 14.09 0.94 3.59
C LEU A 78 15.53 1.40 3.42
N THR A 79 15.86 2.56 3.97
CA THR A 79 17.11 3.25 3.64
C THR A 79 17.75 3.94 4.85
N SER A 80 19.04 4.25 4.76
CA SER A 80 19.74 5.08 5.75
C SER A 80 19.64 6.58 5.46
N LEU A 81 19.06 6.98 4.32
CA LEU A 81 18.93 8.38 3.94
C LEU A 81 17.80 9.05 4.73
N ASP A 82 18.15 9.87 5.71
CA ASP A 82 17.19 10.70 6.45
C ASP A 82 16.98 12.04 5.75
N SER A 83 15.97 12.10 4.87
CA SER A 83 15.68 13.29 4.05
C SER A 83 14.20 13.38 3.69
N ASP A 84 13.55 14.45 4.12
CA ASP A 84 12.16 14.77 3.77
C ASP A 84 11.97 14.88 2.25
N MET A 85 12.95 15.45 1.54
CA MET A 85 12.90 15.57 0.08
C MET A 85 12.89 14.19 -0.59
N ASN A 86 13.77 13.28 -0.16
CA ASN A 86 13.79 11.92 -0.71
C ASN A 86 12.52 11.15 -0.35
N HIS A 87 11.95 11.38 0.84
CA HIS A 87 10.69 10.80 1.24
C HIS A 87 9.55 11.26 0.31
N ILE A 88 9.43 12.57 0.07
CA ILE A 88 8.41 13.11 -0.86
C ILE A 88 8.58 12.49 -2.25
N LEU A 89 9.80 12.51 -2.79
CA LEU A 89 10.10 11.96 -4.12
C LEU A 89 9.80 10.46 -4.21
N ALA A 90 10.07 9.69 -3.16
CA ALA A 90 9.75 8.27 -3.12
C ALA A 90 8.25 8.01 -3.31
N LEU A 91 7.42 8.76 -2.59
CA LEU A 91 5.97 8.62 -2.67
C LEU A 91 5.45 9.04 -4.05
N GLU A 92 5.99 10.13 -4.62
CA GLU A 92 5.66 10.57 -5.98
C GLU A 92 6.04 9.54 -7.06
N MET A 93 7.14 8.80 -6.85
CA MET A 93 7.56 7.70 -7.73
C MET A 93 6.81 6.39 -7.48
N GLY A 94 5.84 6.41 -6.56
CA GLY A 94 4.92 5.32 -6.31
C GLY A 94 5.36 4.37 -5.20
N ALA A 95 6.35 4.70 -4.38
CA ALA A 95 6.56 3.96 -3.14
C ALA A 95 5.35 4.13 -2.22
N CYS A 96 4.99 3.07 -1.49
CA CYS A 96 3.91 3.12 -0.50
C CYS A 96 4.39 3.59 0.89
N ASP A 97 5.70 3.56 1.14
CA ASP A 97 6.29 4.00 2.39
C ASP A 97 7.79 4.30 2.22
N TYR A 98 8.33 5.09 3.14
CA TYR A 98 9.74 5.41 3.29
C TYR A 98 10.15 5.21 4.75
N ILE A 99 10.98 4.21 5.00
CA ILE A 99 11.34 3.78 6.35
C ILE A 99 12.84 3.91 6.52
N LEU A 100 13.27 4.49 7.65
CA LEU A 100 14.69 4.53 7.99
C LEU A 100 15.14 3.16 8.53
N LYS A 101 16.33 2.70 8.15
CA LYS A 101 16.95 1.46 8.67
C LYS A 101 17.11 1.47 10.20
N THR A 102 17.15 2.65 10.82
CA THR A 102 17.17 2.85 12.29
C THR A 102 15.80 2.63 12.95
N THR A 103 14.73 2.46 12.18
CA THR A 103 13.38 2.17 12.68
C THR A 103 13.38 0.86 13.46
N PRO A 104 12.76 0.79 14.64
CA PRO A 104 12.67 -0.45 15.41
C PRO A 104 12.05 -1.59 14.56
N PRO A 105 12.60 -2.82 14.61
CA PRO A 105 12.12 -3.93 13.77
C PRO A 105 10.61 -4.23 13.89
N ALA A 106 10.04 -4.06 15.08
CA ALA A 106 8.60 -4.23 15.31
C ALA A 106 7.74 -3.19 14.57
N VAL A 107 8.26 -1.96 14.41
CA VAL A 107 7.58 -0.88 13.66
C VAL A 107 7.68 -1.15 12.16
N LEU A 108 8.85 -1.60 11.67
CA LEU A 108 9.00 -2.06 10.29
C LEU A 108 7.97 -3.16 9.98
N LEU A 109 7.91 -4.21 10.80
CA LEU A 109 6.95 -5.29 10.63
C LEU A 109 5.49 -4.81 10.58
N ALA A 110 5.11 -3.89 11.47
CA ALA A 110 3.76 -3.35 11.49
C ALA A 110 3.42 -2.59 10.19
N ARG A 111 4.36 -1.80 9.67
CA ARG A 111 4.21 -1.09 8.38
C ARG A 111 4.13 -2.05 7.20
N LEU A 112 4.99 -3.08 7.15
CA LEU A 112 4.93 -4.09 6.09
C LEU A 112 3.58 -4.82 6.09
N ARG A 113 3.08 -5.22 7.26
CA ARG A 113 1.76 -5.85 7.40
C ARG A 113 0.61 -4.96 6.95
N LEU A 114 0.70 -3.65 7.19
CA LEU A 114 -0.31 -2.70 6.71
C LEU A 114 -0.41 -2.73 5.18
N HIS A 115 0.72 -2.65 4.48
CA HIS A 115 0.77 -2.63 3.01
C HIS A 115 0.36 -3.97 2.39
N LEU A 116 0.77 -5.09 2.99
CA LEU A 116 0.35 -6.42 2.57
C LEU A 116 -1.18 -6.58 2.66
N ARG A 117 -1.79 -6.19 3.79
CA ARG A 117 -3.25 -6.26 3.98
C ARG A 117 -4.00 -5.39 2.96
N GLN A 118 -3.51 -4.18 2.68
CA GLN A 118 -4.13 -3.29 1.69
C GLN A 118 -4.05 -3.86 0.27
N ASN A 119 -2.93 -4.50 -0.08
CA ASN A 119 -2.76 -5.15 -1.38
C ASN A 119 -3.66 -6.38 -1.55
N GLU A 120 -3.82 -7.19 -0.49
CA GLU A 120 -4.77 -8.32 -0.47
C GLU A 120 -6.21 -7.82 -0.67
N GLN A 121 -6.61 -6.75 0.04
CA GLN A 121 -7.93 -6.14 -0.13
C GLN A 121 -8.15 -5.62 -1.56
N ALA A 122 -7.15 -4.95 -2.16
CA ALA A 122 -7.20 -4.47 -3.54
C ALA A 122 -7.29 -5.60 -4.57
N THR A 123 -6.66 -6.74 -4.29
CA THR A 123 -6.70 -7.93 -5.15
C THR A 123 -8.05 -8.65 -5.05
N LEU A 124 -8.60 -8.75 -3.84
CA LEU A 124 -9.95 -9.26 -3.60
C LEU A 124 -11.02 -8.38 -4.26
N THR A 125 -10.82 -7.05 -4.30
CA THR A 125 -11.72 -6.15 -5.05
C THR A 125 -11.57 -6.24 -6.56
N LYS A 126 -10.40 -6.61 -7.09
CA LYS A 126 -10.21 -6.88 -8.53
C LYS A 126 -10.90 -8.17 -8.99
N GLY A 127 -11.03 -9.17 -8.11
CA GLY A 127 -11.82 -10.39 -8.36
C GLY A 127 -13.34 -10.20 -8.23
N LEU A 128 -13.76 -9.08 -7.65
CA LEU A 128 -15.16 -8.67 -7.45
C LEU A 128 -15.50 -7.42 -8.28
N GLN A 129 -14.98 -7.32 -9.51
CA GLN A 129 -15.55 -6.38 -10.48
C GLN A 129 -17.06 -6.68 -10.57
N GLU A 130 -17.87 -5.67 -10.23
CA GLU A 130 -19.26 -5.74 -9.73
C GLU A 130 -19.27 -6.02 -8.21
N THR A 131 -19.02 -5.10 -7.28
CA THR A 131 -19.98 -4.05 -6.85
C THR A 131 -19.44 -3.18 -5.68
N SER A 132 -18.15 -3.14 -5.38
CA SER A 132 -17.69 -2.47 -4.14
C SER A 132 -17.03 -1.12 -4.39
N LEU A 133 -17.73 -0.08 -3.93
CA LEU A 133 -17.37 1.33 -4.01
C LEU A 133 -16.09 1.61 -3.21
N THR A 134 -15.12 2.31 -3.80
CA THR A 134 -13.89 2.71 -3.12
C THR A 134 -14.20 3.71 -1.99
N PRO A 135 -13.64 3.55 -0.77
CA PRO A 135 -14.05 4.30 0.44
C PRO A 135 -13.69 5.79 0.45
N TYR A 136 -13.22 6.36 -0.67
CA TYR A 136 -12.82 7.76 -0.79
C TYR A 136 -13.38 8.46 -2.03
N LYS A 137 -14.25 7.79 -2.80
CA LYS A 137 -14.92 8.39 -3.96
C LYS A 137 -16.36 8.72 -3.60
N ALA A 138 -16.86 9.84 -4.08
CA ALA A 138 -18.27 10.18 -3.93
C ALA A 138 -19.14 9.02 -4.45
N LEU A 139 -20.11 8.59 -3.65
CA LEU A 139 -21.02 7.51 -4.01
C LEU A 139 -22.20 8.10 -4.76
N HIS A 140 -22.57 7.48 -5.88
CA HIS A 140 -23.68 7.93 -6.72
C HIS A 140 -24.74 6.84 -6.81
N PHE A 141 -25.97 7.16 -6.37
CA PHE A 141 -27.14 6.31 -6.44
C PHE A 141 -28.25 7.05 -7.19
N GLY A 142 -28.29 6.91 -8.52
CA GLY A 142 -29.22 7.67 -9.35
C GLY A 142 -29.00 9.17 -9.21
N THR A 143 -29.95 9.89 -8.60
CA THR A 143 -29.86 11.34 -8.35
C THR A 143 -29.23 11.69 -7.00
N LEU A 144 -28.97 10.71 -6.14
CA LEU A 144 -28.30 10.89 -4.85
C LEU A 144 -26.78 10.83 -5.03
N THR A 145 -26.07 11.80 -4.45
CA THR A 145 -24.61 11.83 -4.37
C THR A 145 -24.19 12.02 -2.91
N ILE A 146 -23.24 11.21 -2.43
CA ILE A 146 -22.68 11.29 -1.08
C ILE A 146 -21.17 11.49 -1.20
N ASP A 147 -20.69 12.66 -0.79
CA ASP A 147 -19.28 13.01 -0.76
C ASP A 147 -18.72 12.83 0.67
N PRO A 148 -17.88 11.79 0.91
CA PRO A 148 -17.32 11.54 2.24
C PRO A 148 -16.25 12.55 2.65
N ILE A 149 -15.59 13.20 1.70
CA ILE A 149 -14.48 14.12 1.97
C ILE A 149 -15.05 15.46 2.44
N ASN A 150 -16.03 15.98 1.69
CA ASN A 150 -16.66 17.26 2.00
C ASN A 150 -17.83 17.10 2.99
N ARG A 151 -18.24 15.86 3.29
CA ARG A 151 -19.44 15.52 4.07
C ARG A 151 -20.70 16.18 3.53
N VAL A 152 -20.82 16.19 2.21
CA VAL A 152 -21.92 16.81 1.46
C VAL A 152 -22.77 15.70 0.86
N VAL A 153 -24.09 15.83 1.02
CA VAL A 153 -25.07 14.96 0.37
C VAL A 153 -25.94 15.80 -0.54
N THR A 154 -26.11 15.38 -1.79
CA THR A 154 -27.01 16.06 -2.73
C THR A 154 -28.02 15.08 -3.32
N LEU A 155 -29.25 15.53 -3.52
CA LEU A 155 -30.29 14.80 -4.25
C LEU A 155 -30.78 15.67 -5.40
N ALA A 156 -30.66 15.17 -6.63
CA ALA A 156 -30.96 15.93 -7.85
C ALA A 156 -30.26 17.31 -7.86
N ASN A 157 -28.98 17.32 -7.50
CA ASN A 157 -28.11 18.51 -7.38
C ASN A 157 -28.55 19.54 -6.32
N THR A 158 -29.46 19.18 -5.41
CA THR A 158 -29.82 20.01 -4.26
C THR A 158 -29.15 19.45 -3.01
N GLU A 159 -28.40 20.28 -2.30
CA GLU A 159 -27.74 19.88 -1.05
C GLU A 159 -28.76 19.59 0.05
N ILE A 160 -28.57 18.46 0.74
CA ILE A 160 -29.36 18.04 1.90
C ILE A 160 -28.49 18.26 3.14
N SER A 161 -28.97 19.10 4.04
CA SER A 161 -28.34 19.27 5.35
C SER A 161 -28.64 18.06 6.23
N LEU A 162 -27.58 17.38 6.66
CA LEU A 162 -27.66 16.24 7.58
C LEU A 162 -26.90 16.55 8.86
N SER A 163 -27.36 15.95 9.97
CA SER A 163 -26.54 15.93 11.19
C SER A 163 -25.33 15.01 10.98
N THR A 164 -24.30 15.16 11.81
CA THR A 164 -23.13 14.27 11.83
C THR A 164 -23.56 12.80 11.92
N ALA A 165 -24.49 12.47 12.82
CA ALA A 165 -24.93 11.10 13.05
C ALA A 165 -25.70 10.53 11.84
N ASP A 166 -26.57 11.34 11.23
CA ASP A 166 -27.32 10.92 10.03
C ASP A 166 -26.39 10.73 8.82
N PHE A 167 -25.36 11.57 8.70
CA PHE A 167 -24.34 11.41 7.67
C PHE A 167 -23.57 10.09 7.86
N GLU A 168 -23.09 9.80 9.07
CA GLU A 168 -22.36 8.56 9.35
C GLU A 168 -23.24 7.33 9.07
N LEU A 169 -24.50 7.35 9.52
CA LEU A 169 -25.43 6.25 9.25
C LEU A 169 -25.68 6.06 7.75
N LEU A 170 -25.90 7.15 7.02
CA LEU A 170 -26.08 7.10 5.58
C LEU A 170 -24.83 6.57 4.86
N TRP A 171 -23.65 7.02 5.28
CA TRP A 171 -22.37 6.57 4.74
C TRP A 171 -22.14 5.08 4.99
N GLU A 172 -22.45 4.61 6.20
CA GLU A 172 -22.31 3.21 6.59
C GLU A 172 -23.21 2.30 5.74
N LEU A 173 -24.47 2.69 5.57
CA LEU A 173 -25.42 1.97 4.70
C LEU A 173 -25.03 2.02 3.23
N ALA A 174 -24.52 3.16 2.75
CA ALA A 174 -24.15 3.36 1.36
C ALA A 174 -22.88 2.58 0.96
N THR A 175 -21.91 2.47 1.86
CA THR A 175 -20.67 1.70 1.63
C THR A 175 -20.88 0.19 1.70
N HIS A 176 -21.91 -0.26 2.42
CA HIS A 176 -22.31 -1.67 2.52
C HIS A 176 -23.59 -2.00 1.73
N ALA A 177 -23.89 -1.21 0.69
CA ALA A 177 -25.10 -1.41 -0.11
C ALA A 177 -25.21 -2.85 -0.65
N GLY A 178 -26.33 -3.51 -0.35
CA GLY A 178 -26.60 -4.90 -0.73
C GLY A 178 -26.22 -5.94 0.32
N GLN A 179 -25.64 -5.54 1.45
CA GLN A 179 -25.35 -6.42 2.60
C GLN A 179 -26.39 -6.21 3.71
N ILE A 180 -26.71 -7.27 4.46
CA ILE A 180 -27.55 -7.17 5.66
C ILE A 180 -26.66 -6.65 6.79
N MET A 181 -27.08 -5.55 7.42
CA MET A 181 -26.38 -4.96 8.57
C MET A 181 -27.20 -5.14 9.83
N ASP A 182 -26.53 -5.55 10.91
CA ASP A 182 -27.12 -5.55 12.25
C ASP A 182 -27.13 -4.12 12.82
N ARG A 183 -28.04 -3.88 13.77
CA ARG A 183 -28.26 -2.54 14.34
C ARG A 183 -27.28 -2.18 15.46
N ASP A 184 -26.62 -3.19 16.02
CA ASP A 184 -25.71 -3.08 17.17
C ASP A 184 -24.26 -3.09 16.70
#